data_AF-X0XXQ3-F1
#
_entry.id   AF-X0XXQ3-F1
#
_cell.length_a   1.000
_cell.length_b   1.000
_cell.length_c   1.000
_cell.angle_alpha   90.00
_cell.angle_beta   90.00
_cell.angle_gamma   90.00
#
_symmetry.space_group_name_H-M   'P 1'
#
loop_
_entity.id
_entity.type
_entity.pdbx_description
1 polymer ?
#
loop_
_entity_poly.entity_id
_entity_poly.type
_entity_poly.pdbx_seq_one_letter_code
_entity_poly.pdbx_strand_id
1 'polypeptide(L)' 'MPHTDPKEACSLVARFLPEIPAWPQLPKRSFLENMYAQFSDGFPGVVIEGDRIYVDCAKDLEKPLE' A
#
# COMPACT_ATOMS: atom_id res chain seq x y z
N MET A 1 -9.95 3.08 -3.37
CA MET A 1 -11.11 3.38 -4.26
C MET A 1 -11.32 2.24 -5.27
N PRO A 2 -12.45 2.10 -5.99
CA PRO A 2 -12.71 0.92 -6.84
C PRO A 2 -12.00 0.93 -8.20
N HIS A 3 -11.28 2.00 -8.52
CA HIS A 3 -10.60 2.20 -9.80
C HIS A 3 -9.37 1.29 -9.91
N THR A 4 -9.05 0.90 -11.13
CA THR A 4 -7.84 0.12 -11.47
C THR A 4 -6.85 0.92 -12.32
N ASP A 5 -7.29 2.00 -12.99
CA ASP A 5 -6.40 2.93 -13.69
C ASP A 5 -5.94 4.05 -12.73
N PRO A 6 -4.62 4.17 -12.46
CA PRO A 6 -4.10 5.23 -11.62
C PRO A 6 -4.32 6.64 -12.21
N LYS A 7 -4.34 6.80 -13.54
CA LYS A 7 -4.53 8.12 -14.15
C LYS A 7 -5.93 8.64 -13.90
N GLU A 8 -6.93 7.78 -14.08
CA GLU A 8 -8.32 8.10 -13.78
C GLU A 8 -8.49 8.45 -12.29
N ALA A 9 -7.93 7.63 -11.40
CA ALA A 9 -8.00 7.87 -9.96
C ALA A 9 -7.37 9.21 -9.55
N CYS A 10 -6.16 9.50 -10.03
CA CYS A 10 -5.48 10.78 -9.77
C CYS A 10 -6.24 11.97 -10.38
N SER A 11 -6.83 11.81 -11.56
CA SER A 11 -7.64 12.87 -12.19
C SER A 11 -8.87 13.22 -11.34
N LEU A 12 -9.55 12.21 -10.78
CA LEU A 12 -10.69 12.42 -9.88
C LEU A 12 -10.26 13.12 -8.59
N VAL A 13 -9.15 12.70 -7.98
CA VAL A 13 -8.60 13.38 -6.80
C VAL A 13 -8.30 14.84 -7.10
N ALA A 14 -7.56 15.14 -8.18
CA ALA A 14 -7.22 16.51 -8.54
C ALA A 14 -8.46 17.37 -8.83
N ARG A 15 -9.52 16.77 -9.39
CA ARG A 15 -10.78 17.45 -9.70
C ARG A 15 -11.60 17.78 -8.46
N PHE A 16 -11.72 16.84 -7.51
CA PHE A 16 -12.65 16.94 -6.38
C PHE A 16 -11.99 17.34 -5.06
N LEU A 17 -10.68 17.14 -4.92
CA LEU A 17 -9.88 17.51 -3.75
C LEU A 17 -8.71 18.43 -4.16
N PRO A 18 -8.98 19.59 -4.79
CA PRO A 18 -7.92 20.42 -5.38
C PRO A 18 -7.01 21.10 -4.35
N GLU A 19 -7.50 21.37 -3.14
CA GLU A 19 -6.74 22.07 -2.10
C GLU A 19 -5.81 21.12 -1.32
N ILE A 20 -6.29 19.91 -1.01
CA ILE A 20 -5.55 18.88 -0.28
C ILE A 20 -5.79 17.55 -0.98
N PRO A 21 -5.05 17.24 -2.05
CA PRO A 21 -5.24 16.01 -2.81
C PRO A 21 -4.84 14.80 -1.95
N ALA A 22 -5.79 13.88 -1.73
CA ALA A 22 -5.51 12.61 -1.08
C ALA A 22 -4.71 11.70 -2.02
N TRP A 23 -3.74 10.95 -1.50
CA TRP A 23 -3.08 9.90 -2.29
C TRP A 23 -4.05 8.73 -2.54
N PRO A 24 -4.48 8.46 -3.80
CA PRO A 24 -5.43 7.39 -4.05
C PRO A 24 -4.76 6.02 -3.96
N GLN A 25 -5.26 5.17 -3.07
CA GLN A 25 -4.91 3.74 -3.02
C GLN A 25 -5.80 2.92 -3.96
N LEU A 26 -5.18 1.99 -4.71
CA LEU A 26 -5.84 1.15 -5.72
C LEU A 26 -5.78 -0.35 -5.40
N PRO A 27 -6.39 -0.84 -4.29
CA PRO A 27 -6.34 -2.25 -3.91
C PRO A 27 -6.82 -3.24 -4.98
N LYS A 28 -7.69 -2.81 -5.90
CA LYS A 28 -8.18 -3.63 -7.01
C LYS A 28 -7.20 -3.74 -8.18
N ARG A 29 -6.19 -2.86 -8.25
CA ARG A 29 -5.16 -2.87 -9.29
C ARG A 29 -4.04 -3.84 -8.96
N SER A 30 -3.61 -3.86 -7.70
CA SER A 30 -2.50 -4.68 -7.21
C SER A 30 -2.65 -4.93 -5.73
N PHE A 31 -2.26 -6.13 -5.27
CA PHE A 31 -2.20 -6.44 -3.85
C PHE A 31 -1.27 -5.48 -3.08
N LEU A 32 -0.21 -4.99 -3.72
CA LEU A 32 0.74 -4.04 -3.14
C LEU A 32 0.13 -2.65 -2.88
N GLU A 33 -1.05 -2.36 -3.45
CA GLU A 33 -1.77 -1.10 -3.23
C GLU A 33 -2.75 -1.19 -2.05
N ASN A 34 -2.81 -2.34 -1.37
CA ASN A 34 -3.54 -2.44 -0.10
C ASN A 34 -2.82 -1.62 0.97
N MET A 35 -3.62 -0.97 1.81
CA MET A 35 -3.13 -0.16 2.93
C MET A 35 -2.10 -0.92 3.78
N TYR A 36 -2.43 -2.14 4.20
CA TYR A 36 -1.51 -2.94 5.03
C TYR A 36 -0.22 -3.31 4.31
N ALA A 37 -0.25 -3.51 2.98
CA ALA A 37 0.97 -3.84 2.23
C ALA A 37 1.89 -2.62 2.11
N GLN A 38 1.32 -1.44 1.85
CA GLN A 38 2.07 -0.18 1.73
C GLN A 38 2.68 0.27 3.06
N PHE A 39 1.93 0.17 4.16
CA PHE A 39 2.38 0.63 5.48
C PHE A 39 3.21 -0.38 6.25
N SER A 40 3.27 -1.64 5.81
CA SER A 40 4.11 -2.66 6.45
C SER A 40 5.50 -2.76 5.80
N ASP A 41 5.83 -1.89 4.84
CA ASP A 41 7.18 -1.85 4.29
C ASP A 41 8.20 -1.54 5.41
N GLY A 42 9.31 -2.26 5.44
CA GLY A 42 10.31 -2.18 6.50
C GLY A 42 9.92 -2.81 7.85
N PHE A 43 8.71 -3.34 8.03
CA PHE A 43 8.32 -3.98 9.29
C PHE A 43 9.14 -5.27 9.55
N PRO A 44 9.73 -5.48 10.75
CA PRO A 44 10.55 -6.64 11.03
C PRO A 44 9.82 -7.96 10.80
N GLY A 45 10.44 -8.85 10.03
CA GLY A 45 9.85 -10.14 9.68
C GLY A 45 8.66 -10.07 8.71
N VAL A 46 8.29 -8.90 8.16
CA VAL A 46 7.23 -8.82 7.15
C VAL A 46 7.61 -9.62 5.91
N VAL A 47 6.65 -10.38 5.40
CA VAL A 47 6.75 -11.11 4.14
C VAL A 47 5.52 -10.83 3.31
N ILE A 48 5.74 -10.40 2.07
CA ILE A 48 4.71 -10.28 1.05
C ILE A 48 4.99 -11.37 0.00
N GLU A 49 4.07 -12.32 -0.14
CA GLU A 49 4.18 -13.43 -1.09
C GLU A 49 2.89 -13.52 -1.91
N GLY A 50 2.96 -13.13 -3.19
CA GLY A 50 1.78 -13.00 -4.04
C GLY A 50 0.75 -12.06 -3.41
N ASP A 51 -0.45 -12.59 -3.15
CA ASP A 51 -1.57 -11.87 -2.54
C ASP A 51 -1.68 -12.14 -1.03
N ARG A 52 -0.56 -12.44 -0.37
CA ARG A 52 -0.50 -12.70 1.08
C ARG A 52 0.51 -11.78 1.74
N ILE A 53 0.16 -11.35 2.94
CA ILE A 53 1.06 -10.64 3.85
C ILE A 53 1.02 -11.35 5.21
N TYR A 54 2.19 -11.57 5.81
CA TYR A 54 2.30 -12.15 7.15
C TYR A 54 3.64 -11.75 7.79
N VAL A 55 3.74 -11.98 9.10
CA VAL A 55 4.98 -11.79 9.85
C VAL A 55 5.60 -13.16 10.11
N ASP A 56 6.83 -13.33 9.66
CA ASP A 56 7.63 -14.52 9.92
C ASP A 56 8.51 -14.27 11.16
N CYS A 57 8.08 -14.79 12.30
CA CYS A 57 8.80 -14.67 13.57
C CYS A 57 10.09 -15.50 13.65
N ALA A 58 10.37 -16.37 12.67
CA ALA A 58 11.63 -17.10 12.60
C ALA A 58 12.76 -16.24 11.98
N LYS A 59 12.42 -15.12 11.34
CA LYS A 59 13.39 -14.16 10.83
C LYS A 59 13.89 -13.26 11.95
N ASP A 60 15.08 -12.70 11.73
CA ASP A 60 15.65 -11.70 12.62
C ASP A 60 14.72 -10.47 12.71
N LEU A 61 14.17 -10.25 13.91
CA LEU A 61 13.24 -9.16 14.22
C LEU A 61 13.97 -7.93 14.78
N GLU A 62 15.28 -8.00 15.01
CA GLU A 62 16.07 -6.89 15.55
C GLU A 62 16.43 -5.85 14.48
N LYS A 63 16.01 -6.08 13.23
CA LYS A 63 16.10 -5.06 12.19
C LYS A 63 15.38 -3.80 12.66
N PRO A 64 16.05 -2.64 12.68
CA PRO A 64 15.40 -1.38 12.96
C PRO A 64 14.24 -1.18 11.97
N LEU A 65 13.07 -0.82 12.49
CA LEU A 65 12.12 0.00 11.73
C LEU A 65 12.89 1.28 11.38
N GLU A 66 12.86 1.72 10.12
CA GLU A 66 13.65 2.89 9.63
C GLU A 66 13.94 3.98 10.67
#